data_AF-A0A3D1R3T4-F1
#
_entry.id   AF-A0A3D1R3T4-F1
#
_cell.length_a   1.000
_cell.length_b   1.000
_cell.length_c   1.000
_cell.angle_alpha   90.00
_cell.angle_beta   90.00
_cell.angle_gamma   90.00
#
_symmetry.space_group_name_H-M   'P 1'
#
loop_
_entity.id
_entity.type
_entity.pdbx_description
1 polymer ?
#
loop_
_entity_poly.entity_id
_entity_poly.type
_entity_poly.pdbx_seq_one_letter_code
_entity_poly.pdbx_strand_id
1 'polypeptide(L)'
;MASRQSLGSYLKAAFTNRWNLLAFIGAGVAGAISPIPDVVLPLVIAAEMLFLGVVATNPRFHRAIDAAQGAADAAAGAETMRTRFDQLYRGLDPKLRRQFEELRTRCFVLADLAGKDPEAAALGIDHVAKTQLVGVNKLLWVYLKLLHTRMTLERFFASINTDELDRVEREALRRLGELPKDAVDPLSDKKRKSVEDTLATVRARRENIQRARENHDFVTLELERIGAKLSGLAELAVNRQDPGLLTHDVDDVARSVEATEEAISELQVYTGLTAADFEAPEILSAPQQQQRVRA
;
A
#
# COMPACT_ATOMS: atom_id res chain seq x y z
N MET A 1 16.45 -7.96 3.36
CA MET A 1 17.91 -7.78 3.57
C MET A 1 18.12 -6.39 4.12
N ALA A 2 18.52 -6.26 5.38
CA ALA A 2 18.80 -4.95 5.99
C ALA A 2 19.93 -4.27 5.20
N SER A 3 19.68 -3.10 4.64
CA SER A 3 20.71 -2.25 4.06
C SER A 3 21.75 -1.99 5.14
N ARG A 4 22.95 -2.58 5.02
CA ARG A 4 24.06 -2.29 5.93
C ARG A 4 24.36 -0.81 5.82
N GLN A 5 23.99 -0.06 6.86
CA GLN A 5 24.26 1.37 6.91
C GLN A 5 25.76 1.63 6.88
N SER A 6 26.14 2.77 6.32
CA SER A 6 27.53 3.19 6.27
C SER A 6 28.03 3.55 7.68
N LEU A 7 29.32 3.29 7.94
CA LEU A 7 30.00 3.68 9.18
C LEU A 7 29.80 5.16 9.54
N GLY A 8 29.66 6.04 8.54
CA GLY A 8 29.36 7.45 8.74
C GLY A 8 27.98 7.74 9.34
N SER A 9 26.99 6.87 9.12
CA SER A 9 25.64 7.03 9.68
C SER A 9 25.64 6.77 11.19
N TYR A 10 26.40 5.77 11.64
CA TYR A 10 26.60 5.50 13.07
C TYR A 10 27.44 6.58 13.76
N LEU A 11 28.48 7.09 13.08
CA LEU A 11 29.30 8.18 13.62
C LEU A 11 28.48 9.47 13.80
N LYS A 12 27.63 9.79 12.82
CA LYS A 12 26.68 10.90 12.91
C LYS A 12 25.70 10.69 14.06
N ALA A 13 25.10 9.50 14.16
CA ALA A 13 24.16 9.17 15.24
C ALA A 13 24.82 9.27 16.63
N ALA A 14 26.07 8.78 16.77
CA ALA A 14 26.85 8.87 17.99
C ALA A 14 27.16 10.32 18.38
N PHE A 15 27.50 11.18 17.42
CA PHE A 15 27.76 12.60 17.67
C PHE A 15 26.48 13.38 18.02
N THR A 16 25.36 13.09 17.35
CA THR A 16 24.08 13.77 17.61
C THR A 16 23.37 13.29 18.88
N ASN A 17 23.89 12.26 19.54
CA ASN A 17 23.34 11.80 20.81
C ASN A 17 23.45 12.92 21.85
N ARG A 18 22.32 13.25 22.49
CA ARG A 18 22.17 14.40 23.40
C ARG A 18 23.24 14.44 24.49
N TRP A 19 23.66 13.28 25.00
CA TRP A 19 24.67 13.19 26.05
C TRP A 19 26.10 13.43 25.56
N ASN A 20 26.44 12.96 24.36
CA ASN A 20 27.75 13.20 23.76
C ASN A 20 27.89 14.67 23.33
N LEU A 21 26.83 15.25 22.76
CA LEU A 21 26.81 16.66 22.38
C LEU A 21 26.97 17.57 23.61
N LEU A 22 26.30 17.26 24.72
CA LEU A 22 26.46 17.99 25.98
C LEU A 22 27.87 17.85 26.56
N ALA A 23 28.46 16.66 26.51
CA ALA A 23 29.83 16.43 26.95
C ALA A 23 30.85 17.18 26.09
N PHE A 24 30.69 17.15 24.76
CA PHE A 24 31.57 17.85 23.83
C PHE A 24 31.49 19.38 23.99
N ILE A 25 30.28 19.94 24.06
CA ILE A 25 30.10 21.38 24.27
C ILE A 25 30.62 21.79 25.66
N GLY A 26 30.33 21.00 26.70
CA GLY A 26 30.82 21.26 28.05
C GLY A 26 32.35 21.21 28.14
N ALA A 27 32.98 20.21 27.52
CA ALA A 27 34.43 20.09 27.45
C ALA A 27 35.07 21.20 26.60
N GLY A 28 34.42 21.61 25.50
CA GLY A 28 34.86 22.72 24.66
C GLY A 28 34.83 24.07 25.40
N VAL A 29 33.75 24.35 26.14
CA VAL A 29 33.64 25.57 26.97
C VAL A 29 34.67 25.55 28.10
N ALA A 30 34.84 24.41 28.79
CA ALA A 30 35.86 24.26 29.81
C ALA A 30 37.28 24.43 29.25
N GLY A 31 37.54 23.92 28.03
CA GLY A 31 38.81 24.09 27.33
C GLY A 31 39.09 25.53 26.93
N ALA A 32 38.06 26.30 26.55
CA ALA A 32 38.20 27.71 26.18
C ALA A 32 38.48 28.64 27.38
N ILE A 33 38.03 28.27 28.59
CA ILE A 33 38.27 29.02 29.84
C ILE A 33 39.60 28.59 30.52
N SER A 34 40.23 27.53 30.01
CA SER A 34 41.48 27.00 30.55
C SER A 34 42.65 27.99 30.41
N PRO A 35 43.65 27.98 31.32
CA PRO A 35 44.85 28.82 31.23
C PRO A 35 45.70 28.60 29.97
N ILE A 36 45.49 27.48 29.25
CA ILE A 36 46.25 27.11 28.05
C ILE A 36 45.29 26.60 26.96
N PRO A 37 44.45 27.48 26.39
CA PRO A 37 43.39 27.08 25.46
C PRO A 37 43.96 26.46 24.18
N ASP A 38 45.08 26.96 23.67
CA ASP A 38 45.72 26.50 22.42
C ASP A 38 46.15 25.03 22.45
N VAL A 39 46.32 24.44 23.64
CA VAL A 39 46.71 23.02 23.81
C VAL A 39 45.52 22.16 24.24
N VAL A 40 44.66 22.69 25.12
CA VAL A 40 43.54 21.94 25.69
C VAL A 40 42.43 21.72 24.66
N LEU A 41 42.15 22.70 23.81
CA LEU A 41 41.05 22.62 22.83
C LEU A 41 41.33 21.56 21.74
N PRO A 42 42.52 21.49 21.11
CA PRO A 42 42.85 20.39 20.19
C PRO A 42 42.83 19.01 20.85
N LEU A 43 43.21 18.92 22.13
CA LEU A 43 43.22 17.66 22.87
C LEU A 43 41.80 17.16 23.17
N VAL A 44 40.88 18.05 23.53
CA VAL A 44 39.44 17.73 23.69
C VAL A 44 38.85 17.24 22.38
N ILE A 45 39.17 17.89 21.26
CA ILE A 45 38.70 17.47 19.93
C ILE A 45 39.27 16.08 19.58
N ALA A 46 40.56 15.85 19.81
CA ALA A 46 41.19 14.55 19.56
C ALA A 46 40.60 13.43 20.43
N ALA A 47 40.34 13.71 21.71
CA ALA A 47 39.71 12.78 22.64
C ALA A 47 38.28 12.43 22.21
N GLU A 48 37.50 13.42 21.78
CA GLU A 48 36.15 13.19 21.27
C GLU A 48 36.16 12.36 19.98
N MET A 49 37.06 12.65 19.03
CA MET A 49 37.19 11.86 17.80
C MET A 49 37.53 10.40 18.09
N LEU A 50 38.42 10.15 19.06
CA LEU A 50 38.78 8.79 19.47
C LEU A 50 37.62 8.09 20.18
N PHE A 51 36.92 8.79 21.07
CA PHE A 51 35.75 8.27 21.76
C PHE A 51 34.61 7.91 20.78
N LEU A 52 34.30 8.79 19.83
CA LEU A 52 33.29 8.54 18.80
C LEU A 52 33.67 7.36 17.91
N GLY A 53 34.95 7.20 17.55
CA GLY A 53 35.43 6.04 16.80
C GLY A 53 35.23 4.71 17.56
N VAL A 54 35.43 4.71 18.88
CA VAL A 54 35.20 3.53 19.73
C VAL A 54 33.70 3.23 19.88
N VAL A 55 32.87 4.25 20.07
CA VAL A 55 31.42 4.07 20.19
C VAL A 55 30.80 3.61 18.87
N ALA A 56 31.23 4.18 17.74
CA ALA A 56 30.77 3.84 16.39
C ALA A 56 31.31 2.50 15.87
N THR A 57 32.10 1.76 16.65
CA THR A 57 32.49 0.37 16.34
C THR A 57 31.83 -0.64 17.28
N ASN A 58 31.04 -0.19 18.25
CA ASN A 58 30.41 -1.06 19.23
C ASN A 58 29.15 -1.75 18.67
N PRO A 59 29.09 -3.11 18.65
CA PRO A 59 27.98 -3.85 18.06
C PRO A 59 26.64 -3.65 18.79
N ARG A 60 26.65 -3.30 20.09
CA ARG A 60 25.41 -3.00 20.83
C ARG A 60 24.81 -1.66 20.41
N PHE A 61 25.66 -0.67 20.12
CA PHE A 61 25.23 0.64 19.65
C PHE A 61 24.59 0.53 18.26
N HIS A 62 25.21 -0.23 17.34
CA HIS A 62 24.64 -0.48 16.02
C HIS A 62 23.27 -1.13 16.10
N ARG A 63 23.12 -2.20 16.89
CA ARG A 63 21.82 -2.88 17.06
C ARG A 63 20.72 -1.96 17.61
N ALA A 64 21.06 -1.07 18.55
CA ALA A 64 20.09 -0.15 19.11
C ALA A 64 19.66 0.92 18.09
N ILE A 65 20.60 1.45 17.31
CA ILE A 65 20.31 2.43 16.24
C ILE A 65 19.53 1.77 15.10
N ASP A 66 19.94 0.58 14.65
CA ASP A 66 19.25 -0.21 13.63
C ASP A 66 17.81 -0.54 14.05
N ALA A 67 17.60 -0.92 15.32
CA ALA A 67 16.28 -1.18 15.86
C ALA A 67 15.42 0.09 15.94
N ALA A 68 15.98 1.20 16.42
CA ALA A 68 15.27 2.46 16.54
C ALA A 68 14.89 3.06 15.17
N GLN A 69 15.80 3.00 14.21
CA GLN A 69 15.55 3.45 12.84
C GLN A 69 14.60 2.51 12.11
N GLY A 70 14.75 1.19 12.25
CA GLY A 70 13.79 0.23 11.71
C GLY A 70 12.37 0.47 12.25
N ALA A 71 12.24 0.82 13.54
CA ALA A 71 10.95 1.19 14.13
C ALA A 71 10.43 2.53 13.59
N ALA A 72 11.29 3.53 13.38
CA ALA A 72 10.92 4.82 12.80
C ALA A 72 10.50 4.69 11.32
N ASP A 73 11.22 3.92 10.52
CA ASP A 73 10.92 3.63 9.12
C ASP A 73 9.61 2.85 9.00
N ALA A 74 9.39 1.86 9.87
CA ALA A 74 8.12 1.13 9.95
C ALA A 74 6.95 2.05 10.31
N ALA A 75 7.13 2.97 11.27
CA ALA A 75 6.11 3.94 11.66
C ALA A 75 5.80 4.94 10.52
N ALA A 76 6.82 5.46 9.84
CA ALA A 76 6.66 6.35 8.69
C ALA A 76 5.97 5.64 7.50
N GLY A 77 6.32 4.38 7.25
CA GLY A 77 5.65 3.52 6.28
C GLY A 77 4.17 3.32 6.60
N ALA A 78 3.85 3.00 7.87
CA ALA A 78 2.48 2.84 8.34
C ALA A 78 1.65 4.14 8.22
N GLU A 79 2.24 5.30 8.52
CA GLU A 79 1.58 6.61 8.36
C GLU A 79 1.28 6.92 6.89
N THR A 80 2.24 6.64 6.00
CA THR A 80 2.07 6.82 4.55
C THR A 80 0.93 5.95 4.02
N MET A 81 0.88 4.68 4.45
CA MET A 81 -0.18 3.75 4.06
C MET A 81 -1.55 4.15 4.62
N ARG A 82 -1.62 4.62 5.87
CA ARG A 82 -2.87 5.18 6.45
C ARG A 82 -3.36 6.39 5.67
N THR A 83 -2.46 7.27 5.28
CA THR A 83 -2.81 8.45 4.47
C THR A 83 -3.38 8.03 3.10
N ARG A 84 -2.78 7.03 2.44
CA ARG A 84 -3.30 6.47 1.19
C ARG A 84 -4.67 5.84 1.37
N PHE A 85 -4.85 5.07 2.44
CA PHE A 85 -6.15 4.48 2.79
C PHE A 85 -7.22 5.56 2.94
N ASP A 86 -6.95 6.60 3.72
CA ASP A 86 -7.86 7.71 3.94
C ASP A 86 -8.22 8.43 2.64
N GLN A 87 -7.24 8.66 1.77
CA GLN A 87 -7.46 9.28 0.46
C GLN A 87 -8.40 8.44 -0.41
N LEU A 88 -8.12 7.13 -0.55
CA LEU A 88 -8.99 6.23 -1.32
C LEU A 88 -10.38 6.17 -0.70
N TYR A 89 -10.47 5.89 0.60
CA TYR A 89 -11.72 5.74 1.31
C TYR A 89 -12.61 6.99 1.23
N ARG A 90 -12.03 8.19 1.38
CA ARG A 90 -12.79 9.45 1.22
C ARG A 90 -13.23 9.70 -0.23
N GLY A 91 -12.46 9.21 -1.21
CA GLY A 91 -12.79 9.28 -2.63
C GLY A 91 -13.98 8.41 -3.05
N LEU A 92 -14.34 7.39 -2.27
CA LEU A 92 -15.47 6.52 -2.56
C LEU A 92 -16.82 7.22 -2.37
N ASP A 93 -17.79 6.86 -3.22
CA ASP A 93 -19.17 7.28 -3.07
C ASP A 93 -19.79 6.73 -1.76
N PRO A 94 -20.81 7.40 -1.17
CA PRO A 94 -21.36 7.02 0.13
C PRO A 94 -21.89 5.58 0.20
N LYS A 95 -22.43 5.05 -0.91
CA LYS A 95 -22.92 3.66 -0.99
C LYS A 95 -21.77 2.65 -0.89
N LEU A 96 -20.68 2.88 -1.63
CA LEU A 96 -19.51 2.00 -1.65
C LEU A 96 -18.78 2.02 -0.31
N ARG A 97 -18.71 3.19 0.35
CA ARG A 97 -18.19 3.30 1.72
C ARG A 97 -18.99 2.45 2.70
N ARG A 98 -20.32 2.49 2.65
CA ARG A 98 -21.17 1.64 3.52
C ARG A 98 -20.94 0.16 3.28
N GLN A 99 -20.89 -0.25 2.02
CA GLN A 99 -20.61 -1.65 1.65
C GLN A 99 -19.26 -2.12 2.22
N PHE A 100 -18.22 -1.30 2.10
CA PHE A 100 -16.91 -1.58 2.66
C PHE A 100 -16.95 -1.66 4.19
N GLU A 101 -17.61 -0.72 4.86
CA GLU A 101 -17.72 -0.68 6.32
C GLU A 101 -18.49 -1.87 6.90
N GLU A 102 -19.57 -2.28 6.24
CA GLU A 102 -20.33 -3.47 6.64
C GLU A 102 -19.46 -4.72 6.57
N LEU A 103 -18.70 -4.90 5.48
CA LEU A 103 -17.78 -6.02 5.33
C LEU A 103 -16.66 -5.98 6.39
N ARG A 104 -16.03 -4.81 6.58
CA ARG A 104 -14.99 -4.60 7.58
C ARG A 104 -15.48 -4.90 8.99
N THR A 105 -16.67 -4.42 9.35
CA THR A 105 -17.26 -4.61 10.67
C THR A 105 -17.54 -6.08 10.94
N ARG A 106 -18.06 -6.82 9.94
CA ARG A 106 -18.25 -8.28 10.04
C ARG A 106 -16.92 -8.97 10.30
N CYS A 107 -15.89 -8.70 9.49
CA CYS A 107 -14.56 -9.29 9.71
C CYS A 107 -13.98 -8.92 11.09
N PHE A 108 -14.20 -7.70 11.59
CA PHE A 108 -13.68 -7.23 12.87
C PHE A 108 -14.36 -7.89 14.08
N VAL A 109 -15.69 -7.92 14.12
CA VAL A 109 -16.46 -8.54 15.23
C VAL A 109 -16.06 -10.01 15.38
N LEU A 110 -15.84 -10.70 14.27
CA LEU A 110 -15.51 -12.11 14.25
C LEU A 110 -14.04 -12.36 14.65
N ALA A 111 -13.14 -11.43 14.35
CA ALA A 111 -11.74 -11.46 14.80
C ALA A 111 -11.57 -11.13 16.31
N ASP A 112 -12.28 -10.13 16.83
CA ASP A 112 -12.22 -9.73 18.25
C ASP A 112 -12.73 -10.84 19.19
N LEU A 113 -13.70 -11.64 18.73
CA LEU A 113 -14.20 -12.80 19.46
C LEU A 113 -13.20 -13.96 19.51
N ALA A 114 -12.34 -14.11 18.50
CA ALA A 114 -11.32 -15.16 18.43
C ALA A 114 -10.07 -14.84 19.28
N GLY A 115 -9.76 -13.56 19.50
CA GLY A 115 -8.56 -13.13 20.23
C GLY A 115 -8.67 -13.11 21.76
N LYS A 116 -9.85 -13.36 22.33
CA LYS A 116 -10.12 -13.23 23.78
C LYS A 116 -10.01 -14.54 24.57
N ASP A 117 -9.57 -15.62 23.95
CA ASP A 117 -9.39 -16.91 24.64
C ASP A 117 -8.01 -16.99 25.34
N PRO A 118 -7.96 -17.04 26.68
CA PRO A 118 -6.71 -17.12 27.42
C PRO A 118 -5.96 -18.46 27.28
N GLU A 119 -6.65 -19.57 26.96
CA GLU A 119 -6.01 -20.88 26.76
C GLU A 119 -5.23 -20.94 25.43
N ALA A 120 -5.73 -20.28 24.39
CA ALA A 120 -5.07 -20.21 23.08
C ALA A 120 -3.72 -19.45 23.12
N ALA A 121 -3.58 -18.46 24.00
CA ALA A 121 -2.35 -17.68 24.17
C ALA A 121 -1.19 -18.52 24.72
N ALA A 122 -1.47 -19.58 25.50
CA ALA A 122 -0.44 -20.45 26.08
C ALA A 122 0.14 -21.48 25.07
N LEU A 123 -0.56 -21.75 23.97
CA LEU A 123 -0.23 -22.79 22.98
C LEU A 123 0.47 -22.27 21.71
N GLY A 124 0.78 -20.98 21.61
CA GLY A 124 1.42 -20.38 20.42
C GLY A 124 0.46 -20.06 19.26
N ILE A 125 -0.85 -20.23 19.46
CA ILE A 125 -1.93 -19.93 18.50
C ILE A 125 -2.01 -18.42 18.19
N ASP A 126 -1.46 -17.58 19.09
CA ASP A 126 -1.35 -16.12 18.93
C ASP A 126 -0.58 -15.68 17.67
N HIS A 127 0.49 -16.39 17.28
CA HIS A 127 1.25 -16.06 16.05
C HIS A 127 0.46 -16.37 14.77
N VAL A 128 -0.33 -17.43 14.82
CA VAL A 128 -1.15 -17.95 13.72
C VAL A 128 -2.36 -17.03 13.49
N ALA A 129 -3.03 -16.63 14.56
CA ALA A 129 -4.11 -15.63 14.52
C ALA A 129 -3.63 -14.28 13.98
N LYS A 130 -2.44 -13.81 14.40
CA LYS A 130 -1.81 -12.59 13.86
C LYS A 130 -1.54 -12.69 12.35
N THR A 131 -1.09 -13.84 11.86
CA THR A 131 -0.82 -14.05 10.43
C THR A 131 -2.11 -14.02 9.60
N GLN A 132 -3.19 -14.62 10.11
CA GLN A 132 -4.50 -14.55 9.47
C GLN A 132 -5.03 -13.10 9.41
N LEU A 133 -4.88 -12.33 10.50
CA LEU A 133 -5.26 -10.91 10.53
C LEU A 133 -4.52 -10.09 9.47
N VAL A 134 -3.23 -10.40 9.23
CA VAL A 134 -2.47 -9.77 8.15
C VAL A 134 -3.08 -10.11 6.79
N GLY A 135 -3.43 -11.37 6.52
CA GLY A 135 -4.09 -11.78 5.27
C GLY A 135 -5.45 -11.10 5.05
N VAL A 136 -6.28 -11.02 6.09
CA VAL A 136 -7.58 -10.33 6.03
C VAL A 136 -7.40 -8.82 5.77
N ASN A 137 -6.43 -8.17 6.42
CA ASN A 137 -6.10 -6.77 6.15
C ASN A 137 -5.65 -6.57 4.69
N LYS A 138 -4.83 -7.47 4.13
CA LYS A 138 -4.45 -7.44 2.71
C LYS A 138 -5.65 -7.56 1.77
N LEU A 139 -6.55 -8.51 2.01
CA LEU A 139 -7.75 -8.70 1.20
C LEU A 139 -8.71 -7.50 1.28
N LEU A 140 -8.90 -6.92 2.48
CA LEU A 140 -9.68 -5.70 2.64
C LEU A 140 -9.06 -4.51 1.88
N TRP A 141 -7.74 -4.39 1.90
CA TRP A 141 -7.03 -3.36 1.16
C TRP A 141 -7.20 -3.49 -0.36
N VAL A 142 -7.02 -4.70 -0.89
CA VAL A 142 -7.27 -5.03 -2.30
C VAL A 142 -8.72 -4.75 -2.67
N TYR A 143 -9.67 -5.18 -1.83
CA TYR A 143 -11.09 -4.94 -2.04
C TYR A 143 -11.40 -3.43 -2.13
N LEU A 144 -10.82 -2.61 -1.24
CA LEU A 144 -10.96 -1.15 -1.31
C LEU A 144 -10.40 -0.57 -2.62
N LYS A 145 -9.24 -1.03 -3.06
CA LYS A 145 -8.66 -0.61 -4.35
C LYS A 145 -9.55 -0.99 -5.52
N LEU A 146 -10.06 -2.22 -5.55
CA LEU A 146 -10.97 -2.69 -6.60
C LEU A 146 -12.29 -1.90 -6.60
N LEU A 147 -12.82 -1.54 -5.43
CA LEU A 147 -13.98 -0.64 -5.33
C LEU A 147 -13.71 0.71 -5.97
N HIS A 148 -12.55 1.30 -5.70
CA HIS A 148 -12.14 2.58 -6.29
C HIS A 148 -11.96 2.46 -7.82
N THR A 149 -11.33 1.37 -8.29
CA THR A 149 -11.16 1.09 -9.72
C THR A 149 -12.51 0.96 -10.42
N ARG A 150 -13.45 0.19 -9.87
CA ARG A 150 -14.82 0.05 -10.41
C ARG A 150 -15.51 1.40 -10.52
N MET A 151 -15.51 2.20 -9.46
CA MET A 151 -16.09 3.55 -9.44
C MET A 151 -15.45 4.46 -10.50
N THR A 152 -14.13 4.39 -10.68
CA THR A 152 -13.42 5.18 -11.70
C THR A 152 -13.81 4.76 -13.12
N LEU A 153 -13.94 3.45 -13.36
CA LEU A 153 -14.41 2.90 -14.63
C LEU A 153 -15.87 3.30 -14.92
N GLU A 154 -16.75 3.23 -13.92
CA GLU A 154 -18.14 3.69 -14.04
C GLU A 154 -18.23 5.18 -14.39
N ARG A 155 -17.42 6.03 -13.73
CA ARG A 155 -17.33 7.47 -14.07
C ARG A 155 -16.77 7.69 -15.47
N PHE A 156 -15.78 6.90 -15.88
CA PHE A 156 -15.26 6.93 -17.25
C PHE A 156 -16.35 6.57 -18.26
N PHE A 157 -17.14 5.53 -18.04
CA PHE A 157 -18.26 5.17 -18.91
C PHE A 157 -19.34 6.24 -18.96
N ALA A 158 -19.67 6.85 -17.82
CA ALA A 158 -20.61 7.95 -17.77
C ALA A 158 -20.15 9.19 -18.59
N SER A 159 -18.85 9.36 -18.78
CA SER A 159 -18.27 10.45 -19.59
C SER A 159 -18.23 10.17 -21.09
N ILE A 160 -18.48 8.93 -21.52
CA ILE A 160 -18.40 8.52 -22.93
C ILE A 160 -19.72 8.80 -23.66
N ASN A 161 -19.62 9.45 -24.81
CA ASN A 161 -20.70 9.57 -25.78
C ASN A 161 -20.48 8.60 -26.95
N THR A 162 -21.15 7.45 -26.92
CA THR A 162 -21.04 6.43 -27.99
C THR A 162 -21.62 6.92 -29.31
N ASP A 163 -22.67 7.72 -29.27
CA ASP A 163 -23.34 8.25 -30.47
C ASP A 163 -22.44 9.22 -31.23
N GLU A 164 -21.66 10.02 -30.51
CA GLU A 164 -20.66 10.91 -31.10
C GLU A 164 -19.55 10.12 -31.79
N LEU A 165 -19.01 9.08 -31.14
CA LEU A 165 -18.01 8.19 -31.75
C LEU A 165 -18.55 7.55 -33.04
N ASP A 166 -19.78 7.05 -33.01
CA ASP A 166 -20.43 6.46 -34.18
C ASP A 166 -20.63 7.48 -35.31
N ARG A 167 -21.01 8.72 -34.98
CA ARG A 167 -21.17 9.80 -35.96
C ARG A 167 -19.84 10.15 -36.62
N VAL A 168 -18.79 10.37 -35.83
CA VAL A 168 -17.45 10.72 -36.32
C VAL A 168 -16.90 9.62 -37.22
N GLU A 169 -17.07 8.35 -36.84
CA GLU A 169 -16.62 7.22 -37.66
C GLU A 169 -17.37 7.15 -38.99
N ARG A 170 -18.71 7.24 -38.97
CA ARG A 170 -19.52 7.23 -40.20
C ARG A 170 -19.16 8.38 -41.13
N GLU A 171 -18.93 9.56 -40.59
CA GLU A 171 -18.53 10.73 -41.38
C GLU A 171 -17.13 10.56 -41.98
N ALA A 172 -16.17 10.06 -41.19
CA ALA A 172 -14.82 9.81 -41.67
C ALA A 172 -14.79 8.72 -42.76
N LEU A 173 -15.56 7.62 -42.59
CA LEU A 173 -15.71 6.59 -43.62
C LEU A 173 -16.34 7.14 -44.92
N ARG A 174 -17.37 7.99 -44.80
CA ARG A 174 -17.99 8.65 -45.96
C ARG A 174 -16.99 9.51 -46.71
N ARG A 175 -16.28 10.40 -46.01
CA ARG A 175 -15.25 11.27 -46.58
C ARG A 175 -14.12 10.47 -47.24
N LEU A 176 -13.74 9.34 -46.65
CA LEU A 176 -12.73 8.45 -47.23
C LEU A 176 -13.22 7.81 -48.54
N GLY A 177 -14.50 7.46 -48.63
CA GLY A 177 -15.13 6.93 -49.83
C GLY A 177 -15.29 7.95 -50.97
N GLU A 178 -15.46 9.23 -50.64
CA GLU A 178 -15.55 10.34 -51.60
C GLU A 178 -14.18 10.74 -52.18
N LEU A 179 -13.08 10.45 -51.48
CA LEU A 179 -11.73 10.80 -51.92
C LEU A 179 -11.18 9.76 -52.93
N PRO A 180 -10.52 10.18 -54.03
CA PRO A 180 -10.01 9.28 -55.09
C PRO A 180 -8.79 8.47 -54.64
N LYS A 181 -8.87 7.13 -54.63
CA LYS A 181 -7.84 6.23 -54.05
C LYS A 181 -6.43 6.47 -54.59
N ASP A 182 -6.33 6.75 -55.88
CA ASP A 182 -5.08 7.06 -56.58
C ASP A 182 -5.02 8.57 -56.85
N ALA A 183 -4.86 9.35 -55.79
CA ALA A 183 -4.75 10.80 -55.92
C ALA A 183 -3.38 11.16 -56.52
N VAL A 184 -3.41 11.78 -57.71
CA VAL A 184 -2.20 12.30 -58.38
C VAL A 184 -1.78 13.65 -57.79
N ASP A 185 -2.70 14.33 -57.10
CA ASP A 185 -2.50 15.64 -56.46
C ASP A 185 -2.07 15.50 -54.98
N PRO A 186 -0.97 16.16 -54.56
CA PRO A 186 -0.47 16.14 -53.18
C PRO A 186 -1.47 16.62 -52.10
N LEU A 187 -2.43 17.48 -52.45
CA LEU A 187 -3.42 17.98 -51.49
C LEU A 187 -4.47 16.90 -51.17
N SER A 188 -4.89 16.13 -52.16
CA SER A 188 -5.86 15.04 -52.02
C SER A 188 -5.30 13.87 -51.20
N ASP A 189 -4.01 13.57 -51.35
CA ASP A 189 -3.30 12.61 -50.49
C ASP A 189 -3.25 13.06 -49.03
N LYS A 190 -2.93 14.33 -48.76
CA LYS A 190 -2.94 14.89 -47.39
C LYS A 190 -4.31 14.82 -46.74
N LYS A 191 -5.37 15.12 -47.51
CA LYS A 191 -6.77 15.03 -47.02
C LYS A 191 -7.13 13.59 -46.66
N ARG A 192 -6.79 12.61 -47.52
CA ARG A 192 -6.99 11.19 -47.23
C ARG A 192 -6.30 10.79 -45.94
N LYS A 193 -4.99 11.08 -45.83
CA LYS A 193 -4.20 10.72 -44.65
C LYS A 193 -4.79 11.29 -43.36
N SER A 194 -5.25 12.55 -43.37
CA SER A 194 -5.89 13.17 -42.22
C SER A 194 -7.20 12.47 -41.80
N VAL A 195 -7.99 12.00 -42.77
CA VAL A 195 -9.22 11.22 -42.50
C VAL A 195 -8.87 9.83 -41.97
N GLU A 196 -7.84 9.18 -42.51
CA GLU A 196 -7.33 7.90 -42.02
C GLU A 196 -6.80 7.99 -40.58
N ASP A 197 -6.04 9.05 -40.26
CA ASP A 197 -5.55 9.32 -38.90
C ASP A 197 -6.72 9.53 -37.92
N THR A 198 -7.80 10.18 -38.37
CA THR A 198 -9.04 10.33 -37.59
C THR A 198 -9.69 8.97 -37.33
N LEU A 199 -9.81 8.11 -38.35
CA LEU A 199 -10.34 6.76 -38.20
C LEU A 199 -9.49 5.89 -37.27
N ALA A 200 -8.16 5.97 -37.39
CA ALA A 200 -7.24 5.26 -36.52
C ALA A 200 -7.43 5.68 -35.05
N THR A 201 -7.57 6.98 -34.80
CA THR A 201 -7.85 7.53 -33.47
C THR A 201 -9.17 7.02 -32.91
N VAL A 202 -10.25 7.02 -33.72
CA VAL A 202 -11.57 6.52 -33.29
C VAL A 202 -11.52 5.02 -32.97
N ARG A 203 -10.84 4.21 -33.81
CA ARG A 203 -10.67 2.77 -33.58
C ARG A 203 -9.89 2.49 -32.30
N ALA A 204 -8.78 3.18 -32.08
CA ALA A 204 -8.00 3.06 -30.84
C ALA A 204 -8.83 3.43 -29.60
N ARG A 205 -9.66 4.47 -29.69
CA ARG A 205 -10.59 4.83 -28.61
C ARG A 205 -11.62 3.73 -28.35
N ARG A 206 -12.21 3.12 -29.38
CA ARG A 206 -13.15 1.99 -29.23
C ARG A 206 -12.50 0.79 -28.56
N GLU A 207 -11.30 0.40 -29.00
CA GLU A 207 -10.54 -0.70 -28.39
C GLU A 207 -10.25 -0.41 -26.91
N ASN A 208 -9.87 0.83 -26.58
CA ASN A 208 -9.65 1.20 -25.19
C ASN A 208 -10.93 1.12 -24.33
N ILE A 209 -12.07 1.55 -24.88
CA ILE A 209 -13.37 1.42 -24.20
C ILE A 209 -13.74 -0.04 -24.00
N GLN A 210 -13.49 -0.90 -25.00
CA GLN A 210 -13.75 -2.33 -24.91
C GLN A 210 -12.90 -2.99 -23.81
N ARG A 211 -11.59 -2.72 -23.78
CA ARG A 211 -10.71 -3.19 -22.70
C ARG A 211 -11.15 -2.67 -21.33
N ALA A 212 -11.60 -1.42 -21.24
CA ALA A 212 -12.13 -0.88 -20.00
C ALA A 212 -13.38 -1.63 -19.52
N ARG A 213 -14.26 -2.08 -20.44
CA ARG A 213 -15.43 -2.91 -20.12
C ARG A 213 -15.03 -4.28 -19.60
N GLU A 214 -14.12 -4.95 -20.30
CA GLU A 214 -13.58 -6.25 -19.85
C GLU A 214 -12.94 -6.15 -18.46
N ASN A 215 -12.16 -5.10 -18.22
CA ASN A 215 -11.59 -4.82 -16.90
C ASN A 215 -12.67 -4.55 -15.84
N HIS A 216 -13.74 -3.82 -16.18
CA HIS A 216 -14.84 -3.55 -15.27
C HIS A 216 -15.56 -4.85 -14.87
N ASP A 217 -15.83 -5.73 -15.84
CA ASP A 217 -16.48 -7.01 -15.60
C ASP A 217 -15.60 -7.91 -14.72
N PHE A 218 -14.30 -7.97 -15.03
CA PHE A 218 -13.33 -8.67 -14.20
C PHE A 218 -13.30 -8.12 -12.76
N VAL A 219 -13.13 -6.81 -12.58
CA VAL A 219 -13.09 -6.17 -11.24
C VAL A 219 -14.38 -6.43 -10.46
N THR A 220 -15.53 -6.47 -11.12
CA THR A 220 -16.81 -6.76 -10.48
C THR A 220 -16.86 -8.19 -9.96
N LEU A 221 -16.45 -9.17 -10.76
CA LEU A 221 -16.35 -10.56 -10.34
C LEU A 221 -15.34 -10.76 -9.20
N GLU A 222 -14.20 -10.05 -9.26
CA GLU A 222 -13.19 -10.10 -8.19
C GLU A 222 -13.70 -9.51 -6.87
N LEU A 223 -14.47 -8.42 -6.93
CA LEU A 223 -15.12 -7.85 -5.73
C LEU A 223 -16.08 -8.86 -5.10
N GLU A 224 -16.91 -9.54 -5.89
CA GLU A 224 -17.82 -10.58 -5.38
C GLU A 224 -17.04 -11.74 -4.77
N ARG A 225 -16.02 -12.24 -5.48
CA ARG A 225 -15.17 -13.35 -5.02
C ARG A 225 -14.46 -13.02 -3.71
N ILE A 226 -13.80 -11.86 -3.62
CA ILE A 226 -13.07 -11.45 -2.43
C ILE A 226 -14.04 -11.16 -1.27
N GLY A 227 -15.19 -10.55 -1.54
CA GLY A 227 -16.23 -10.36 -0.53
C GLY A 227 -16.73 -11.68 0.07
N ALA A 228 -16.95 -12.69 -0.78
CA ALA A 228 -17.33 -14.03 -0.35
C ALA A 228 -16.21 -14.71 0.46
N LYS A 229 -14.96 -14.66 -0.02
CA LYS A 229 -13.79 -15.19 0.71
C LYS A 229 -13.64 -14.52 2.09
N LEU A 230 -13.73 -13.18 2.17
CA LEU A 230 -13.66 -12.44 3.43
C LEU A 230 -14.77 -12.82 4.41
N SER A 231 -15.99 -13.03 3.91
CA SER A 231 -17.12 -13.48 4.73
C SER A 231 -16.88 -14.90 5.26
N GLY A 232 -16.44 -15.82 4.41
CA GLY A 232 -16.13 -17.20 4.80
C GLY A 232 -14.97 -17.30 5.80
N LEU A 233 -13.92 -16.48 5.64
CA LEU A 233 -12.82 -16.40 6.61
C LEU A 233 -13.30 -15.92 7.98
N ALA A 234 -14.27 -15.01 7.99
CA ALA A 234 -14.84 -14.49 9.21
C ALA A 234 -15.78 -15.52 9.88
N GLU A 235 -16.54 -16.29 9.11
CA GLU A 235 -17.36 -17.41 9.61
C GLU A 235 -16.49 -18.53 10.20
N LEU A 236 -15.40 -18.89 9.54
CA LEU A 236 -14.44 -19.90 10.04
C LEU A 236 -13.82 -19.48 11.38
N ALA A 237 -13.55 -18.19 11.57
CA ALA A 237 -13.02 -17.69 12.84
C ALA A 237 -13.97 -17.90 14.03
N VAL A 238 -15.29 -17.89 13.81
CA VAL A 238 -16.29 -18.18 14.86
C VAL A 238 -16.37 -19.66 15.18
N ASN A 239 -16.29 -20.51 14.16
CA ASN A 239 -16.44 -21.95 14.33
C ASN A 239 -15.29 -22.59 15.15
N ARG A 240 -14.18 -21.87 15.35
CA ARG A 240 -13.03 -22.26 16.19
C ARG A 240 -13.30 -22.21 17.71
N GLN A 241 -14.48 -21.81 18.15
CA GLN A 241 -14.83 -21.75 19.58
C GLN A 241 -15.15 -23.12 20.22
N ASP A 242 -15.05 -24.24 19.48
CA ASP A 242 -15.29 -25.59 20.01
C ASP A 242 -13.97 -26.28 20.48
N PRO A 243 -13.73 -26.46 21.80
CA PRO A 243 -12.44 -26.89 22.37
C PRO A 243 -11.98 -28.32 22.00
N GLY A 244 -12.76 -29.08 21.22
CA GLY A 244 -12.51 -30.50 20.92
C GLY A 244 -11.59 -30.80 19.72
N LEU A 245 -11.09 -29.79 18.98
CA LEU A 245 -10.53 -29.97 17.62
C LEU A 245 -9.05 -29.52 17.44
N LEU A 246 -8.26 -29.46 18.52
CA LEU A 246 -6.90 -28.90 18.60
C LEU A 246 -5.80 -29.47 17.66
N THR A 247 -6.07 -30.46 16.81
CA THR A 247 -5.08 -30.97 15.83
C THR A 247 -5.33 -30.46 14.40
N HIS A 248 -6.51 -29.91 14.10
CA HIS A 248 -6.89 -29.44 12.76
C HIS A 248 -6.55 -27.95 12.50
N ASP A 249 -6.08 -27.23 13.53
CA ASP A 249 -5.99 -25.76 13.53
C ASP A 249 -4.85 -25.17 12.69
N VAL A 250 -3.75 -25.91 12.50
CA VAL A 250 -2.57 -25.44 11.74
C VAL A 250 -2.83 -25.54 10.22
N ASP A 251 -3.42 -26.65 9.78
CA ASP A 251 -3.73 -26.89 8.36
C ASP A 251 -4.80 -25.92 7.84
N ASP A 252 -5.77 -25.55 8.68
CA ASP A 252 -6.80 -24.56 8.34
C ASP A 252 -6.26 -23.15 8.12
N VAL A 253 -5.27 -22.76 8.92
CA VAL A 253 -4.68 -21.42 8.81
C VAL A 253 -3.70 -21.36 7.63
N ALA A 254 -2.93 -22.44 7.39
CA ALA A 254 -2.15 -22.58 6.18
C ALA A 254 -3.04 -22.43 4.93
N ARG A 255 -4.20 -23.10 4.90
CA ARG A 255 -5.18 -22.96 3.81
C ARG A 255 -5.74 -21.55 3.66
N SER A 256 -6.03 -20.84 4.75
CA SER A 256 -6.52 -19.45 4.70
C SER A 256 -5.47 -18.48 4.15
N VAL A 257 -4.20 -18.67 4.51
CA VAL A 257 -3.09 -17.84 4.04
C VAL A 257 -2.79 -18.15 2.58
N GLU A 258 -2.77 -19.44 2.21
CA GLU A 258 -2.61 -19.90 0.82
C GLU A 258 -3.72 -19.36 -0.09
N ALA A 259 -4.98 -19.43 0.34
CA ALA A 259 -6.12 -18.88 -0.42
C ALA A 259 -6.05 -17.35 -0.59
N THR A 260 -5.38 -16.65 0.32
CA THR A 260 -5.13 -15.21 0.25
C THR A 260 -4.00 -14.90 -0.73
N GLU A 261 -2.88 -15.62 -0.64
CA GLU A 261 -1.73 -15.46 -1.54
C GLU A 261 -2.08 -15.88 -2.98
N GLU A 262 -2.89 -16.92 -3.16
CA GLU A 262 -3.44 -17.32 -4.46
C GLU A 262 -4.32 -16.23 -5.07
N ALA A 263 -5.27 -15.68 -4.30
CA ALA A 263 -6.13 -14.58 -4.76
C ALA A 263 -5.32 -13.34 -5.16
N ILE A 264 -4.25 -13.04 -4.40
CA ILE A 264 -3.33 -11.93 -4.68
C ILE A 264 -2.51 -12.20 -5.95
N SER A 265 -1.99 -13.43 -6.11
CA SER A 265 -1.21 -13.86 -7.28
C SER A 265 -2.03 -13.77 -8.57
N GLU A 266 -3.27 -14.25 -8.56
CA GLU A 266 -4.19 -14.16 -9.69
C GLU A 266 -4.42 -12.70 -10.10
N LEU A 267 -4.60 -11.79 -9.13
CA LEU A 267 -4.79 -10.38 -9.42
C LEU A 267 -3.57 -9.73 -10.07
N GLN A 268 -2.34 -10.10 -9.68
CA GLN A 268 -1.11 -9.55 -10.28
C GLN A 268 -1.04 -9.82 -11.78
N VAL A 269 -1.44 -11.03 -12.19
CA VAL A 269 -1.42 -11.46 -13.59
C VAL A 269 -2.39 -10.64 -14.46
N TYR A 270 -3.57 -10.31 -13.94
CA TYR A 270 -4.64 -9.69 -14.74
C TYR A 270 -4.80 -8.18 -14.56
N THR A 271 -4.37 -7.61 -13.43
CA THR A 271 -4.57 -6.17 -13.12
C THR A 271 -3.30 -5.34 -13.22
N GLY A 272 -2.12 -5.97 -13.33
CA GLY A 272 -0.83 -5.27 -13.34
C GLY A 272 -0.45 -4.64 -12.00
N LEU A 273 -1.15 -4.98 -10.90
CA LEU A 273 -0.79 -4.57 -9.55
C LEU A 273 0.57 -5.17 -9.15
N THR A 274 1.41 -4.37 -8.50
CA THR A 274 2.76 -4.77 -8.09
C THR A 274 2.78 -5.31 -6.66
N ALA A 275 3.84 -6.01 -6.25
CA ALA A 275 3.96 -6.50 -4.86
C ALA A 275 3.81 -5.39 -3.80
N ALA A 276 4.23 -4.15 -4.12
CA ALA A 276 4.06 -2.98 -3.26
C ALA A 276 2.60 -2.54 -3.09
N ASP A 277 1.71 -2.96 -4.00
CA ASP A 277 0.28 -2.65 -3.91
C ASP A 277 -0.47 -3.50 -2.88
N PHE A 278 0.13 -4.61 -2.45
CA PHE A 278 -0.46 -5.56 -1.48
C PHE A 278 0.06 -5.36 -0.06
N GLU A 279 1.01 -4.45 0.15
CA GLU A 279 1.40 -4.03 1.50
C GLU A 279 0.26 -3.20 2.09
N ALA A 280 -0.46 -3.81 3.03
CA ALA A 280 -1.71 -3.26 3.56
C ALA A 280 -1.50 -2.58 4.92
N PRO A 281 -2.12 -1.42 5.15
CA PRO A 281 -2.19 -0.88 6.50
C PRO A 281 -3.04 -1.80 7.40
N GLU A 282 -2.88 -1.66 8.71
CA GLU A 282 -3.79 -2.26 9.66
C GLU A 282 -5.18 -1.59 9.53
N ILE A 283 -6.14 -2.30 8.94
CA ILE A 283 -7.49 -1.82 8.63
C ILE A 283 -8.48 -2.24 9.73
N LEU A 284 -8.26 -3.43 10.28
CA LEU A 284 -8.99 -3.99 11.41
C LEU A 284 -8.48 -3.41 12.74
N SER A 285 -8.57 -2.09 12.91
CA SER A 285 -8.44 -1.46 14.23
C SER A 285 -9.83 -1.30 14.85
N ALA A 286 -9.95 -1.31 16.18
CA ALA A 286 -11.21 -0.98 16.85
C ALA A 286 -11.81 0.29 16.22
N PRO A 287 -13.13 0.31 15.91
CA PRO A 287 -13.74 1.46 15.26
C PRO A 287 -13.43 2.68 16.11
N GLN A 288 -12.63 3.61 15.58
CA GLN A 288 -12.37 4.87 16.25
C GLN A 288 -13.74 5.48 16.51
N GLN A 289 -14.17 5.44 17.77
CA GLN A 289 -15.31 6.18 18.26
C GLN A 289 -15.09 7.60 17.79
N GLN A 290 -15.82 7.92 16.73
CA GLN A 290 -15.96 9.21 16.13
C GLN A 290 -15.94 10.20 17.28
N GLN A 291 -14.83 10.93 17.36
CA GLN A 291 -14.54 11.91 18.38
C GLN A 291 -15.82 12.73 18.50
N ARG A 292 -16.61 12.47 19.56
CA ARG A 292 -17.76 13.28 19.87
C ARG A 292 -17.14 14.63 20.16
N VAL A 293 -17.18 15.49 19.16
CA VAL A 293 -16.99 16.93 19.30
C VAL A 293 -18.00 17.31 20.37
N ARG A 294 -17.51 17.41 21.61
CA ARG A 294 -18.24 18.05 22.69
C ARG A 294 -18.33 19.51 22.28
N ALA A 295 -19.53 19.91 21.88
CA ALA A 295 -20.00 21.27 22.08
C ALA A 295 -20.04 21.56 23.58
#